data_AF-A0A372IP80-F1
#
_entry.id   AF-A0A372IP80-F1
#
_cell.length_a   1.000
_cell.length_b   1.000
_cell.length_c   1.000
_cell.angle_alpha   90.00
_cell.angle_beta   90.00
_cell.angle_gamma   90.00
#
_symmetry.space_group_name_H-M   'P 1'
#
loop_
_entity.id
_entity.type
_entity.pdbx_description
1 polymer ?
#
loop_
_entity_poly.entity_id
_entity_poly.type
_entity_poly.pdbx_seq_one_letter_code
_entity_poly.pdbx_strand_id
1 'polypeptide(L)' 'MTQHEVSAAMGRSPNFMTKCESGDRSIDVMELLELATIYKKPVSHFLR' A
#
# COMPACT_ATOMS: atom_id res chain seq x y z
N MET A 1 10.16 -6.13 -2.92
CA MET A 1 9.93 -5.25 -1.76
C MET A 1 9.16 -6.03 -0.72
N THR A 2 9.50 -5.86 0.55
CA THR A 2 8.79 -6.42 1.70
C THR A 2 7.70 -5.46 2.19
N GLN A 3 6.75 -5.95 2.99
CA GLN A 3 5.71 -5.13 3.61
C GLN A 3 6.30 -3.97 4.45
N HIS A 4 7.40 -4.22 5.15
CA HIS A 4 8.08 -3.22 5.97
C HIS A 4 8.69 -2.11 5.08
N GLU A 5 9.35 -2.48 3.99
CA GLU A 5 9.93 -1.52 3.05
C GLU A 5 8.87 -0.62 2.41
N VAL A 6 7.72 -1.18 2.05
CA VAL A 6 6.60 -0.42 1.48
C VAL A 6 5.99 0.51 2.53
N SER A 7 5.77 0.01 3.76
CA SER A 7 5.25 0.84 4.85
C SER A 7 6.19 2.01 5.19
N ALA A 8 7.50 1.76 5.19
CA ALA A 8 8.52 2.79 5.38
C ALA A 8 8.54 3.80 4.22
N ALA A 9 8.42 3.33 2.96
CA ALA A 9 8.36 4.19 1.79
C ALA A 9 7.14 5.13 1.80
N MET A 10 6.03 4.70 2.41
CA MET A 10 4.82 5.53 2.59
C MET A 10 4.86 6.42 3.85
N GLY A 11 5.95 6.37 4.63
CA GLY A 11 6.03 7.07 5.92
C GLY A 11 4.96 6.60 6.92
N ARG A 12 4.61 5.30 6.89
CA ARG A 12 3.58 4.69 7.74
C ARG A 12 4.19 3.77 8.79
N SER A 13 3.37 3.30 9.73
CA SER A 13 3.80 2.34 10.75
C SER A 13 4.28 1.04 10.11
N PRO A 14 5.26 0.32 10.70
CA PRO A 14 5.82 -0.91 10.11
C PRO A 14 4.79 -2.03 9.81
N ASN A 15 3.62 -1.98 10.46
CA ASN A 15 2.53 -2.94 10.29
C ASN A 15 1.40 -2.44 9.37
N PHE A 16 1.60 -1.31 8.68
CA PHE A 16 0.58 -0.72 7.81
C PHE A 16 0.16 -1.68 6.71
N MET A 17 1.12 -2.18 5.92
CA MET A 17 0.81 -3.12 4.83
C MET A 17 0.25 -4.44 5.34
N THR A 18 0.75 -4.95 6.46
CA THR A 18 0.23 -6.19 7.07
C THR A 18 -1.26 -6.07 7.40
N LYS A 19 -1.70 -4.94 7.99
CA LYS A 19 -3.11 -4.69 8.31
C LYS A 19 -3.97 -4.47 7.06
N CYS A 20 -3.39 -3.89 6.01
CA CYS A 20 -4.10 -3.72 4.74
C CYS A 20 -4.31 -5.05 4.03
N GLU A 21 -3.29 -5.92 4.02
CA GLU A 21 -3.36 -7.24 3.39
C GLU A 21 -4.23 -8.24 4.16
N SER A 22 -4.33 -8.11 5.49
CA SER A 22 -5.25 -8.92 6.31
C SER A 22 -6.71 -8.47 6.22
N GLY A 23 -6.98 -7.26 5.71
CA GLY A 23 -8.32 -6.67 5.67
C GLY A 23 -8.74 -5.96 6.96
N ASP A 24 -7.87 -5.89 7.97
CA ASP A 24 -8.14 -5.16 9.22
C ASP A 24 -8.22 -3.63 9.01
N ARG A 25 -7.62 -3.14 7.93
CA ARG A 25 -7.63 -1.73 7.52
C ARG A 25 -7.83 -1.60 6.02
N SER A 26 -8.72 -0.72 5.60
CA SER A 26 -8.87 -0.35 4.18
C SER A 26 -7.80 0.65 3.73
N ILE A 27 -7.51 0.66 2.43
CA ILE A 27 -6.64 1.64 1.77
C ILE A 27 -7.51 2.77 1.21
N ASP A 28 -7.17 4.03 1.49
CA ASP A 28 -7.86 5.17 0.87
C ASP A 28 -7.32 5.49 -0.54
N VAL A 29 -7.98 6.40 -1.26
CA VAL A 29 -7.61 6.75 -2.65
C VAL A 29 -6.20 7.33 -2.76
N MET A 30 -5.76 8.15 -1.80
CA MET A 30 -4.42 8.76 -1.83
C MET A 30 -3.34 7.72 -1.56
N GLU A 31 -3.59 6.82 -0.60
CA GLU A 31 -2.72 5.67 -0.31
C GLU A 31 -2.63 4.72 -1.50
N LEU A 32 -3.74 4.51 -2.22
CA LEU A 32 -3.75 3.70 -3.44
C LEU A 32 -2.90 4.33 -4.56
N LEU A 33 -2.95 5.65 -4.74
CA LEU A 33 -2.12 6.37 -5.71
C LEU A 33 -0.62 6.30 -5.36
N GLU A 34 -0.30 6.39 -4.07
CA GLU A 34 1.07 6.25 -3.58
C GLU A 34 1.60 4.83 -3.83
N LEU A 35 0.80 3.80 -3.52
CA LEU A 35 1.12 2.41 -3.85
C LEU A 35 1.33 2.22 -5.36
N ALA A 36 0.45 2.76 -6.21
CA ALA A 36 0.62 2.71 -7.66
C ALA A 36 1.97 3.30 -8.11
N THR A 37 2.40 4.40 -7.48
CA THR A 37 3.70 5.03 -7.73
C THR A 37 4.87 4.16 -7.27
N ILE A 38 4.82 3.62 -6.06
CA ILE A 38 5.85 2.75 -5.48
C ILE A 38 6.06 1.49 -6.33
N TYR A 39 4.96 0.82 -6.69
CA TYR A 39 4.99 -0.42 -7.44
C TYR A 39 5.18 -0.20 -8.96
N LYS A 40 5.16 1.05 -9.43
CA LYS A 40 5.20 1.42 -10.85
C LYS A 40 4.14 0.69 -11.66
N LYS A 41 2.91 0.63 -11.12
CA LYS A 41 1.75 -0.01 -11.73
C LYS A 41 0.63 1.00 -11.89
N PRO A 42 -0.21 0.88 -12.93
CA PRO A 42 -1.42 1.70 -13.00
C PRO A 42 -2.35 1.38 -11.82
N VAL A 43 -3.15 2.34 -11.38
CA VAL A 43 -4.13 2.17 -10.28
C VAL A 43 -5.08 0.99 -10.55
N SER A 44 -5.46 0.78 -11.81
CA SER A 44 -6.30 -0.33 -12.26
C SER A 44 -5.70 -1.72 -11.96
N HIS A 45 -4.41 -1.82 -11.67
CA HIS A 45 -3.79 -3.08 -11.25
C HIS A 45 -4.32 -3.57 -9.90
N PHE A 46 -4.78 -2.66 -9.03
CA PHE A 46 -5.23 -2.95 -7.67
C PHE A 46 -6.76 -3.08 -7.55
N LEU A 47 -7.50 -2.67 -8.58
CA LEU A 47 -8.95 -2.69 -8.64
C LEU A 47 -9.36 -3.80 -9.60
N ARG A 48 -9.52 -5.02 -9.07
CA ARG A 48 -9.94 -6.18 -9.84
C ARG A 48 -11.12 -6.89 -9.20
#